data_AF-A0A9D2IAL2-F1
#
_entry.id   AF-A0A9D2IAL2-F1
#
_cell.length_a   1.000
_cell.length_b   1.000
_cell.length_c   1.000
_cell.angle_alpha   90.00
_cell.angle_beta   90.00
_cell.angle_gamma   90.00
#
_symmetry.space_group_name_H-M   'P 1'
#
loop_
_entity.id
_entity.type
_entity.pdbx_description
1 polymer ?
#
loop_
_entity_poly.entity_id
_entity_poly.type
_entity_poly.pdbx_seq_one_letter_code
_entity_poly.pdbx_strand_id
1 'polypeptide(L)'
;MAEPVLYTPERGWGFVTEENRREQELLQLPELNSGFEPVWWYQDEDITKIEVVQEGCRITDCAGADNSGSDCAGAAGSDADRPEREWEREGRRIPLQFKADMGKEGNWRVQVILTGLSEEEQEVLLFLGRRHLAWKGTLKRGERRTVEGDINVCEIIPRGKTEGYPDTTVDVALIGCGAALTEVGIEPLACPTVYIAGDSTVTDQSADYPYAPGASYCGWGQMLSAYLDCGITVSNHAHSGLTTESFREEGHYAILYQRLKAGDHVLLQFGHNDQKLDHLKAEEGYRDNLDRYLSEIREKGAFPILVTPIARNTWKGLDGSYNDLLKGYAEAVKRLGRERNVPVIDLHAASKAFVLEKGLEKAKSWFFPHDFTHSDDYGAYLAAGWVARGLKKELTGLAAFVRTEGFGGWKPGNDCHVLEIPEGMKGKTAPSAPEELFSDLERPEDPLTRAEALPMIIQALKFFPTNVYNDMFDDVIGHEWYAGAVECAWQNGLIPPEMTEERKFRPDKEITLAELLAMLMNGFRGRMDTREAEFPAADQAPAFARRAVRESAALGLIDEKAGLNSPVKRGDAARLIGRLAL
;
A
#
# COMPACT_ATOMS: atom_id res chain seq x y z
N MET A 1 -11.97 -30.96 -24.79
CA MET A 1 -10.85 -30.30 -24.08
C MET A 1 -10.84 -30.82 -22.66
N ALA A 2 -9.68 -30.98 -22.03
CA ALA A 2 -9.63 -31.35 -20.61
C ALA A 2 -10.16 -30.17 -19.79
N GLU A 3 -10.99 -30.43 -18.78
CA GLU A 3 -11.46 -29.39 -17.88
C GLU A 3 -10.39 -29.09 -16.81
N PRO A 4 -10.25 -27.82 -16.39
CA PRO A 4 -9.34 -27.47 -15.31
C PRO A 4 -9.80 -28.13 -14.00
N VAL A 5 -8.84 -28.65 -13.25
CA VAL A 5 -9.13 -29.27 -11.95
C VAL A 5 -9.24 -28.18 -10.90
N LEU A 6 -10.46 -27.85 -10.47
CA LEU A 6 -10.69 -26.87 -9.40
C LEU A 6 -10.26 -27.41 -8.02
N TYR A 7 -9.81 -26.52 -7.15
CA TYR A 7 -9.45 -26.85 -5.77
C TYR A 7 -10.69 -27.27 -4.97
N THR A 8 -10.56 -28.37 -4.24
CA THR A 8 -11.46 -28.76 -3.13
C THR A 8 -10.64 -29.24 -1.94
N PRO A 9 -11.12 -29.09 -0.70
CA PRO A 9 -10.41 -29.55 0.50
C PRO A 9 -10.10 -31.06 0.47
N GLU A 10 -10.98 -31.88 -0.09
CA GLU A 10 -10.81 -33.34 -0.17
C GLU A 10 -9.69 -33.73 -1.15
N ARG A 11 -9.53 -32.97 -2.23
CA ARG A 11 -8.45 -33.16 -3.20
C ARG A 11 -7.13 -32.60 -2.67
N GLY A 12 -7.19 -31.50 -1.92
CA GLY A 12 -6.04 -30.80 -1.38
C GLY A 12 -5.23 -30.03 -2.42
N TRP A 13 -5.66 -29.96 -3.69
CA TRP A 13 -5.01 -29.11 -4.69
C TRP A 13 -5.95 -28.79 -5.87
N GLY A 14 -5.66 -27.72 -6.60
CA GLY A 14 -6.36 -27.35 -7.83
C GLY A 14 -6.35 -25.85 -8.10
N PHE A 15 -7.03 -25.45 -9.16
CA PHE A 15 -7.21 -24.04 -9.51
C PHE A 15 -8.28 -23.37 -8.65
N VAL A 16 -8.08 -22.08 -8.38
CA VAL A 16 -9.05 -21.23 -7.68
C VAL A 16 -9.66 -20.27 -8.69
N THR A 17 -10.99 -20.23 -8.75
CA THR A 17 -11.80 -19.34 -9.60
C THR A 17 -12.88 -18.71 -8.72
N GLU A 18 -13.70 -17.81 -9.29
CA GLU A 18 -14.82 -17.24 -8.53
C GLU A 18 -15.85 -18.32 -8.17
N GLU A 19 -15.98 -19.37 -8.99
CA GLU A 19 -16.90 -20.50 -8.78
C GLU A 19 -16.65 -21.20 -7.45
N ASN A 20 -15.48 -21.83 -7.27
CA ASN A 20 -15.20 -22.57 -6.04
C ASN A 20 -14.93 -21.64 -4.85
N ARG A 21 -14.52 -20.38 -5.09
CA ARG A 21 -14.40 -19.36 -4.05
C ARG A 21 -15.75 -19.05 -3.39
N ARG A 22 -16.83 -18.93 -4.18
CA ARG A 22 -18.17 -18.67 -3.62
C ARG A 22 -18.68 -19.85 -2.78
N GLU A 23 -18.25 -21.06 -3.08
CA GLU A 23 -18.65 -22.28 -2.39
C GLU A 23 -17.86 -22.54 -1.09
N GLN A 24 -16.68 -21.93 -0.92
CA GLN A 24 -15.74 -22.24 0.16
C GLN A 24 -15.33 -20.97 0.93
N GLU A 25 -15.73 -20.86 2.20
CA GLU A 25 -15.48 -19.68 3.05
C GLU A 25 -13.98 -19.34 3.18
N LEU A 26 -13.11 -20.33 3.32
CA LEU A 26 -11.66 -20.10 3.44
C LEU A 26 -11.02 -19.54 2.15
N LEU A 27 -11.61 -19.82 0.98
CA LEU A 27 -11.15 -19.22 -0.28
C LEU A 27 -11.54 -17.72 -0.39
N GLN A 28 -12.43 -17.24 0.48
CA GLN A 28 -12.84 -15.83 0.53
C GLN A 28 -11.93 -14.96 1.39
N LEU A 29 -10.97 -15.56 2.12
CA LEU A 29 -9.91 -14.88 2.84
C LEU A 29 -8.65 -14.82 1.96
N PRO A 30 -8.43 -13.75 1.19
CA PRO A 30 -7.37 -13.73 0.16
C PRO A 30 -5.96 -13.99 0.70
N GLU A 31 -5.68 -13.61 1.95
CA GLU A 31 -4.38 -13.85 2.61
C GLU A 31 -4.15 -15.31 3.00
N LEU A 32 -5.17 -16.17 3.01
CA LEU A 32 -4.98 -17.63 3.13
C LEU A 32 -4.89 -18.30 1.76
N ASN A 33 -4.78 -17.49 0.70
CA ASN A 33 -4.74 -17.92 -0.69
C ASN A 33 -3.64 -17.11 -1.40
N SER A 34 -3.69 -17.09 -2.73
CA SER A 34 -2.65 -16.42 -3.54
C SER A 34 -2.52 -14.90 -3.36
N GLY A 35 -3.32 -14.29 -2.47
CA GLY A 35 -3.34 -12.84 -2.23
C GLY A 35 -4.11 -12.06 -3.29
N PHE A 36 -5.00 -12.71 -4.02
CA PHE A 36 -5.84 -12.09 -5.04
C PHE A 36 -7.32 -12.30 -4.75
N GLU A 37 -8.13 -11.28 -4.98
CA GLU A 37 -9.59 -11.37 -4.89
C GLU A 37 -10.25 -10.60 -6.03
N PRO A 38 -11.41 -11.06 -6.54
CA PRO A 38 -12.13 -10.28 -7.55
C PRO A 38 -12.68 -9.00 -6.91
N VAL A 39 -12.56 -7.88 -7.62
CA VAL A 39 -13.21 -6.62 -7.22
C VAL A 39 -14.68 -6.87 -6.91
N TRP A 40 -15.21 -6.18 -5.90
CA TRP A 40 -16.50 -6.52 -5.30
C TRP A 40 -17.67 -6.60 -6.30
N TRP A 41 -17.66 -5.83 -7.39
CA TRP A 41 -18.71 -5.90 -8.41
C TRP A 41 -18.62 -7.11 -9.36
N TYR A 42 -17.51 -7.86 -9.34
CA TYR A 42 -17.31 -9.10 -10.09
C TYR A 42 -17.31 -10.36 -9.22
N GLN A 43 -17.50 -10.26 -7.90
CA GLN A 43 -17.50 -11.43 -7.01
C GLN A 43 -18.54 -12.51 -7.38
N ASP A 44 -19.67 -12.09 -7.95
CA ASP A 44 -20.76 -12.97 -8.41
C ASP A 44 -20.65 -13.37 -9.88
N GLU A 45 -19.53 -13.05 -10.56
CA GLU A 45 -19.34 -13.33 -11.99
C GLU A 45 -18.15 -14.26 -12.21
N ASP A 46 -18.26 -15.14 -13.20
CA ASP A 46 -17.17 -16.03 -13.62
C ASP A 46 -16.29 -15.33 -14.65
N ILE A 47 -15.46 -14.41 -14.14
CA ILE A 47 -14.53 -13.65 -14.98
C ILE A 47 -13.22 -14.41 -15.24
N THR A 48 -12.89 -15.41 -14.41
CA THR A 48 -11.75 -16.28 -14.64
C THR A 48 -12.13 -17.43 -15.58
N LYS A 49 -11.44 -17.51 -16.73
CA LYS A 49 -11.59 -18.60 -17.71
C LYS A 49 -10.26 -19.29 -17.92
N ILE A 50 -10.20 -20.57 -17.54
CA ILE A 50 -8.99 -21.39 -17.63
C ILE A 50 -9.11 -22.33 -18.83
N GLU A 51 -8.10 -22.32 -19.69
CA GLU A 51 -7.95 -23.25 -20.80
C GLU A 51 -6.77 -24.19 -20.55
N VAL A 52 -7.01 -25.48 -20.75
CA VAL A 52 -5.98 -26.52 -20.69
C VAL A 52 -5.50 -26.81 -22.11
N VAL A 53 -4.28 -26.38 -22.41
CA VAL A 53 -3.58 -26.60 -23.69
C VAL A 53 -2.46 -27.64 -23.51
N GLN A 54 -1.79 -28.00 -24.61
CA GLN A 54 -0.70 -28.98 -24.58
C GLN A 54 0.47 -28.52 -23.69
N GLU A 55 0.72 -27.22 -23.65
CA GLU A 55 1.80 -26.58 -22.89
C GLU A 55 1.48 -26.38 -21.40
N GLY A 56 0.22 -26.54 -20.97
CA GLY A 56 -0.21 -26.31 -19.59
C GLY A 56 -1.57 -25.61 -19.48
N CYS A 57 -1.82 -24.96 -18.35
CA CYS A 57 -3.05 -24.21 -18.09
C CYS A 57 -2.79 -22.70 -18.24
N ARG A 58 -3.74 -21.96 -18.82
CA ARG A 58 -3.65 -20.51 -19.01
C ARG A 58 -4.98 -19.81 -18.79
N ILE A 59 -4.96 -18.49 -18.66
CA ILE A 59 -6.16 -17.65 -18.79
C ILE A 59 -6.43 -17.36 -20.27
N THR A 60 -7.69 -17.44 -20.68
CA THR A 60 -8.14 -17.09 -22.05
C THR A 60 -8.62 -15.65 -22.20
N ASP A 61 -9.15 -15.06 -21.13
CA ASP A 61 -9.79 -13.74 -21.12
C ASP A 61 -8.83 -12.67 -20.59
N CYS A 62 -7.77 -12.37 -21.35
CA CYS A 62 -7.03 -11.11 -21.16
C CYS A 62 -6.81 -10.47 -22.52
N ALA A 63 -7.19 -9.21 -22.68
CA ALA A 63 -6.70 -8.43 -23.80
C ALA A 63 -5.17 -8.37 -23.75
N GLY A 64 -4.58 -8.74 -24.87
CA GLY A 64 -3.16 -8.96 -25.00
C GLY A 64 -2.80 -9.53 -26.36
N ALA A 65 -3.52 -9.08 -27.39
CA ALA A 65 -3.06 -9.15 -28.76
C ALA A 65 -3.34 -7.77 -29.37
N ASP A 66 -2.27 -7.02 -29.60
CA ASP A 66 -2.18 -5.92 -30.57
C ASP A 66 -2.52 -4.49 -30.16
N ASN A 67 -1.52 -3.82 -29.56
CA ASN A 67 -1.16 -2.46 -30.01
C ASN A 67 0.17 -2.43 -30.80
N SER A 68 0.65 -3.58 -31.26
CA SER A 68 1.81 -3.71 -32.14
C SER A 68 1.62 -4.79 -33.22
N GLY A 69 0.45 -4.83 -33.87
CA GLY A 69 0.21 -5.61 -35.10
C GLY A 69 0.86 -7.00 -35.19
N SER A 70 0.62 -7.87 -34.21
CA SER A 70 1.14 -9.24 -34.11
C SER A 70 -0.02 -10.23 -33.96
N ASP A 71 -0.38 -10.84 -35.09
CA ASP A 71 -1.37 -11.91 -35.23
C ASP A 71 -1.33 -12.96 -34.11
N CYS A 72 -2.09 -12.75 -33.04
CA CYS A 72 -2.52 -13.81 -32.11
C CYS A 72 -3.94 -14.29 -32.41
N ALA A 73 -4.41 -14.09 -33.65
CA ALA A 73 -5.59 -14.75 -34.22
C ALA A 73 -5.26 -16.23 -34.53
N GLY A 74 -5.13 -17.06 -33.50
CA GLY A 74 -4.79 -18.48 -33.69
C GLY A 74 -5.14 -19.44 -32.56
N ALA A 75 -5.66 -18.98 -31.42
CA ALA A 75 -6.21 -19.87 -30.40
C ALA A 75 -7.71 -20.07 -30.67
N ALA A 76 -8.05 -21.21 -31.26
CA ALA A 76 -9.41 -21.64 -31.52
C ALA A 76 -10.18 -21.81 -30.19
N GLY A 77 -10.90 -20.77 -29.78
CA GLY A 77 -11.69 -20.76 -28.55
C GLY A 77 -12.15 -19.39 -28.05
N SER A 78 -11.64 -18.28 -28.59
CA SER A 78 -12.17 -16.96 -28.26
C SER A 78 -13.58 -16.82 -28.83
N ASP A 79 -14.53 -16.50 -27.96
CA ASP A 79 -15.86 -16.01 -28.31
C ASP A 79 -15.70 -14.71 -29.10
N ALA A 80 -15.46 -14.81 -30.41
CA ALA A 80 -15.05 -13.72 -31.29
C ALA A 80 -16.11 -12.60 -31.42
N ASP A 81 -17.31 -12.83 -30.88
CA ASP A 81 -18.44 -11.88 -30.84
C ASP A 81 -18.61 -11.21 -29.46
N ARG A 82 -17.78 -11.52 -28.46
CA ARG A 82 -17.87 -10.85 -27.16
C ARG A 82 -17.22 -9.45 -27.23
N PRO A 83 -17.90 -8.39 -26.78
CA PRO A 83 -17.25 -7.09 -26.62
C PRO A 83 -16.12 -7.18 -25.60
N GLU A 84 -14.92 -6.77 -26.02
CA GLU A 84 -13.74 -6.56 -25.16
C GLU A 84 -14.13 -5.70 -23.96
N ARG A 85 -13.83 -6.18 -22.76
CA ARG A 85 -14.17 -5.47 -21.51
C ARG A 85 -13.32 -4.20 -21.39
N GLU A 86 -13.78 -3.25 -20.60
CA GLU A 86 -13.09 -1.95 -20.46
C GLU A 86 -11.69 -2.11 -19.82
N TRP A 87 -11.57 -2.91 -18.77
CA TRP A 87 -10.31 -3.16 -18.06
C TRP A 87 -9.26 -3.91 -18.90
N GLU A 88 -9.71 -4.64 -19.90
CA GLU A 88 -8.85 -5.34 -20.86
C GLU A 88 -8.04 -4.31 -21.70
N ARG A 89 -8.70 -3.23 -22.14
CA ARG A 89 -8.04 -2.12 -22.86
C ARG A 89 -7.04 -1.34 -22.01
N GLU A 90 -7.23 -1.36 -20.70
CA GLU A 90 -6.33 -0.74 -19.71
C GLU A 90 -5.11 -1.60 -19.36
N GLY A 91 -4.99 -2.79 -19.96
CA GLY A 91 -3.87 -3.71 -19.71
C GLY A 91 -3.95 -4.43 -18.36
N ARG A 92 -5.14 -4.47 -17.74
CA ARG A 92 -5.37 -5.25 -16.51
C ARG A 92 -5.51 -6.73 -16.84
N ARG A 93 -5.07 -7.58 -15.91
CA ARG A 93 -4.91 -9.02 -16.14
C ARG A 93 -5.63 -9.84 -15.08
N ILE A 94 -6.15 -11.00 -15.45
CA ILE A 94 -6.73 -11.95 -14.49
C ILE A 94 -5.64 -12.91 -14.03
N PRO A 95 -5.47 -13.15 -12.71
CA PRO A 95 -4.51 -14.13 -12.22
C PRO A 95 -5.00 -15.56 -12.48
N LEU A 96 -4.12 -16.41 -13.02
CA LEU A 96 -4.29 -17.87 -12.93
C LEU A 96 -3.82 -18.32 -11.55
N GLN A 97 -4.75 -18.74 -10.69
CA GLN A 97 -4.47 -19.11 -9.31
C GLN A 97 -4.51 -20.62 -9.12
N PHE A 98 -3.45 -21.19 -8.55
CA PHE A 98 -3.33 -22.60 -8.19
C PHE A 98 -3.00 -22.73 -6.70
N LYS A 99 -3.61 -23.69 -6.03
CA LYS A 99 -3.47 -23.93 -4.60
C LYS A 99 -3.16 -25.39 -4.33
N ALA A 100 -2.30 -25.66 -3.35
CA ALA A 100 -2.03 -26.99 -2.82
C ALA A 100 -1.92 -26.97 -1.29
N ASP A 101 -2.72 -27.76 -0.59
CA ASP A 101 -2.63 -27.98 0.85
C ASP A 101 -1.58 -29.06 1.15
N MET A 102 -0.57 -28.68 1.93
CA MET A 102 0.52 -29.57 2.33
C MET A 102 0.21 -30.33 3.63
N GLY A 103 -0.93 -30.05 4.26
CA GLY A 103 -1.41 -30.66 5.49
C GLY A 103 -0.62 -30.29 6.75
N LYS A 104 0.40 -29.44 6.63
CA LYS A 104 1.21 -28.95 7.75
C LYS A 104 1.93 -27.64 7.41
N GLU A 105 2.24 -26.89 8.46
CA GLU A 105 3.13 -25.73 8.38
C GLU A 105 4.57 -26.14 8.03
N GLY A 106 5.32 -25.21 7.45
CA GLY A 106 6.74 -25.42 7.21
C GLY A 106 7.34 -24.54 6.13
N ASN A 107 8.58 -24.86 5.79
CA ASN A 107 9.28 -24.27 4.65
C ASN A 107 9.20 -25.24 3.48
N TRP A 108 8.91 -24.72 2.29
CA TRP A 108 8.70 -25.49 1.07
C TRP A 108 9.46 -24.86 -0.08
N ARG A 109 10.11 -25.69 -0.89
CA ARG A 109 10.62 -25.29 -2.20
C ARG A 109 9.54 -25.53 -3.23
N VAL A 110 9.28 -24.51 -4.02
CA VAL A 110 8.32 -24.54 -5.13
C VAL A 110 9.10 -24.37 -6.43
N GLN A 111 8.98 -25.34 -7.32
CA GLN A 111 9.45 -25.26 -8.69
C GLN A 111 8.25 -25.09 -9.61
N VAL A 112 8.25 -24.03 -10.41
CA VAL A 112 7.20 -23.74 -11.39
C VAL A 112 7.81 -23.74 -12.78
N ILE A 113 7.24 -24.53 -13.69
CA ILE A 113 7.60 -24.49 -15.11
C ILE A 113 6.53 -23.69 -15.85
N LEU A 114 6.97 -22.64 -16.54
CA LEU A 114 6.16 -21.80 -17.40
C LEU A 114 6.53 -22.05 -18.86
N THR A 115 5.54 -22.04 -19.76
CA THR A 115 5.76 -22.12 -21.21
C THR A 115 5.12 -20.93 -21.91
N GLY A 116 5.87 -20.24 -22.78
CA GLY A 116 5.34 -19.10 -23.54
C GLY A 116 4.46 -19.54 -24.71
N LEU A 117 3.38 -18.79 -24.95
CA LEU A 117 2.31 -19.10 -25.89
C LEU A 117 2.06 -18.01 -26.93
N SER A 118 2.50 -16.78 -26.69
CA SER A 118 2.46 -15.67 -27.64
C SER A 118 3.84 -15.46 -28.29
N GLU A 119 3.92 -14.67 -29.36
CA GLU A 119 5.20 -14.35 -30.00
C GLU A 119 6.22 -13.82 -28.97
N GLU A 120 5.80 -12.88 -28.14
CA GLU A 120 6.56 -12.35 -27.01
C GLU A 120 5.61 -11.75 -25.97
N GLU A 121 5.48 -12.38 -24.80
CA GLU A 121 4.79 -11.81 -23.64
C GLU A 121 5.80 -10.96 -22.86
N GLN A 122 5.65 -9.64 -22.92
CA GLN A 122 6.65 -8.69 -22.40
C GLN A 122 6.80 -8.77 -20.88
N GLU A 123 5.68 -9.00 -20.18
CA GLU A 123 5.66 -9.07 -18.73
C GLU A 123 4.80 -10.23 -18.24
N VAL A 124 5.49 -11.27 -17.80
CA VAL A 124 4.95 -12.36 -17.01
C VAL A 124 5.37 -12.14 -15.57
N LEU A 125 4.41 -12.22 -14.65
CA LEU A 125 4.65 -12.17 -13.20
C LEU A 125 4.24 -13.51 -12.60
N LEU A 126 5.11 -14.07 -11.78
CA LEU A 126 4.82 -15.25 -10.98
C LEU A 126 4.94 -14.88 -9.51
N PHE A 127 3.86 -15.16 -8.77
CA PHE A 127 3.80 -14.99 -7.34
C PHE A 127 3.64 -16.34 -6.65
N LEU A 128 4.25 -16.48 -5.47
CA LEU A 128 4.09 -17.62 -4.58
C LEU A 128 3.49 -17.16 -3.24
N GLY A 129 2.75 -18.05 -2.57
CA GLY A 129 2.09 -17.76 -1.30
C GLY A 129 1.22 -16.52 -1.39
N ARG A 130 1.35 -15.63 -0.40
CA ARG A 130 0.54 -14.39 -0.26
C ARG A 130 1.07 -13.27 -1.15
N ARG A 131 1.10 -13.52 -2.46
CA ARG A 131 1.57 -12.60 -3.51
C ARG A 131 3.05 -12.19 -3.35
N HIS A 132 3.91 -13.12 -2.92
CA HIS A 132 5.36 -12.90 -2.88
C HIS A 132 5.93 -13.06 -4.29
N LEU A 133 6.54 -12.00 -4.84
CA LEU A 133 7.05 -12.02 -6.22
C LEU A 133 8.22 -13.00 -6.34
N ALA A 134 8.03 -14.05 -7.14
CA ALA A 134 8.98 -15.14 -7.34
C ALA A 134 9.66 -15.09 -8.72
N TRP A 135 9.01 -14.48 -9.71
CA TRP A 135 9.67 -14.16 -10.97
C TRP A 135 8.96 -13.04 -11.72
N LYS A 136 9.75 -12.26 -12.45
CA LYS A 136 9.29 -11.29 -13.43
C LYS A 136 10.17 -11.39 -14.67
N GLY A 137 9.57 -11.43 -15.85
CA GLY A 137 10.33 -11.41 -17.09
C GLY A 137 9.49 -11.52 -18.34
N THR A 138 10.18 -11.65 -19.46
CA THR A 138 9.58 -11.87 -20.79
C THR A 138 9.60 -13.37 -21.10
N LEU A 139 8.59 -13.84 -21.82
CA LEU A 139 8.50 -15.24 -22.26
C LEU A 139 8.06 -15.33 -23.72
N LYS A 140 8.82 -16.07 -24.53
CA LYS A 140 8.54 -16.24 -25.97
C LYS A 140 7.82 -17.55 -26.27
N ARG A 141 7.16 -17.63 -27.42
CA ARG A 141 6.49 -18.86 -27.87
C ARG A 141 7.41 -20.08 -27.78
N GLY A 142 6.99 -21.09 -27.03
CA GLY A 142 7.73 -22.34 -26.82
C GLY A 142 8.94 -22.24 -25.89
N GLU A 143 9.30 -21.05 -25.41
CA GLU A 143 10.31 -20.90 -24.35
C GLU A 143 9.76 -21.52 -23.06
N ARG A 144 10.58 -22.37 -22.44
CA ARG A 144 10.32 -22.92 -21.12
C ARG A 144 11.17 -22.21 -20.08
N ARG A 145 10.53 -21.69 -19.04
CA ARG A 145 11.16 -21.07 -17.89
C ARG A 145 10.88 -21.89 -16.64
N THR A 146 11.92 -22.42 -16.03
CA THR A 146 11.84 -22.97 -14.67
C THR A 146 12.12 -21.84 -13.68
N VAL A 147 11.19 -21.62 -12.75
CA VAL A 147 11.32 -20.71 -11.62
C VAL A 147 11.37 -21.54 -10.35
N GLU A 148 12.33 -21.24 -9.48
CA GLU A 148 12.41 -21.82 -8.14
C GLU A 148 12.24 -20.71 -7.10
N GLY A 149 11.42 -20.97 -6.09
CA GLY A 149 11.21 -20.09 -4.96
C GLY A 149 10.95 -20.87 -3.69
N ASP A 150 11.41 -20.34 -2.56
CA ASP A 150 11.25 -20.97 -1.26
C ASP A 150 10.27 -20.14 -0.41
N ILE A 151 9.24 -20.78 0.12
CA ILE A 151 8.18 -20.12 0.89
C ILE A 151 8.04 -20.73 2.29
N ASN A 152 7.61 -19.89 3.23
CA ASN A 152 7.16 -20.34 4.54
C ASN A 152 5.62 -20.29 4.59
N VAL A 153 5.00 -21.34 5.11
CA VAL A 153 3.55 -21.41 5.34
C VAL A 153 3.34 -21.70 6.82
N CYS A 154 2.57 -20.85 7.49
CA CYS A 154 2.23 -20.97 8.90
C CYS A 154 1.03 -20.11 9.24
N GLU A 155 0.46 -20.31 10.43
CA GLU A 155 -0.59 -19.45 10.98
C GLU A 155 -0.34 -17.95 10.76
N ILE A 156 -1.42 -17.24 10.39
CA ILE A 156 -1.45 -15.79 10.24
C ILE A 156 -2.73 -15.23 10.88
N ILE A 157 -2.80 -13.91 11.07
CA ILE A 157 -4.06 -13.23 11.37
C ILE A 157 -4.46 -12.48 10.09
N PRO A 158 -5.48 -12.94 9.35
CA PRO A 158 -5.96 -12.27 8.14
C PRO A 158 -6.60 -10.92 8.45
N ARG A 159 -6.68 -10.04 7.45
CA ARG A 159 -7.29 -8.73 7.62
C ARG A 159 -8.74 -8.84 8.08
N GLY A 160 -9.12 -8.00 9.03
CA GLY A 160 -10.47 -7.98 9.60
C GLY A 160 -10.77 -9.13 10.56
N LYS A 161 -9.76 -9.95 10.89
CA LYS A 161 -9.85 -10.99 11.92
C LYS A 161 -9.01 -10.60 13.14
N THR A 162 -9.33 -11.20 14.29
CA THR A 162 -8.65 -10.95 15.57
C THR A 162 -8.03 -12.22 16.16
N GLU A 163 -8.12 -13.35 15.46
CA GLU A 163 -7.59 -14.64 15.87
C GLU A 163 -6.70 -15.23 14.78
N GLY A 164 -5.81 -16.15 15.17
CA GLY A 164 -4.94 -16.87 14.26
C GLY A 164 -5.70 -17.87 13.40
N TYR A 165 -5.41 -17.87 12.11
CA TYR A 165 -5.89 -18.84 11.14
C TYR A 165 -4.72 -19.70 10.68
N PRO A 166 -4.81 -21.04 10.79
CA PRO A 166 -3.76 -21.93 10.32
C PRO A 166 -3.64 -21.83 8.79
N ASP A 167 -2.42 -21.79 8.30
CA ASP A 167 -2.12 -21.89 6.87
C ASP A 167 -1.10 -23.03 6.65
N THR A 168 -1.52 -23.98 5.83
CA THR A 168 -0.75 -25.15 5.42
C THR A 168 -0.56 -25.21 3.91
N THR A 169 -0.86 -24.11 3.21
CA THR A 169 -1.09 -24.12 1.77
C THR A 169 0.00 -23.39 1.01
N VAL A 170 0.36 -23.96 -0.13
CA VAL A 170 1.25 -23.36 -1.12
C VAL A 170 0.39 -22.86 -2.27
N ASP A 171 0.39 -21.55 -2.45
CA ASP A 171 -0.34 -20.89 -3.53
C ASP A 171 0.62 -20.40 -4.62
N VAL A 172 0.15 -20.43 -5.87
CA VAL A 172 0.85 -19.95 -7.06
C VAL A 172 -0.13 -19.06 -7.84
N ALA A 173 0.28 -17.85 -8.17
CA ALA A 173 -0.47 -16.97 -9.08
C ALA A 173 0.40 -16.57 -10.27
N LEU A 174 -0.11 -16.83 -11.48
CA LEU A 174 0.53 -16.45 -12.73
C LEU A 174 -0.26 -15.32 -13.39
N ILE A 175 0.43 -14.22 -13.70
CA ILE A 175 -0.07 -13.11 -14.50
C ILE A 175 0.62 -13.13 -15.86
N GLY A 176 -0.17 -13.20 -16.94
CA GLY A 176 0.31 -13.16 -18.33
C GLY A 176 -0.45 -14.15 -19.22
N CYS A 177 -1.30 -13.66 -20.12
CA CYS A 177 -2.12 -14.52 -20.99
C CYS A 177 -1.33 -15.23 -22.08
N GLY A 178 -0.15 -14.70 -22.41
CA GLY A 178 0.85 -15.34 -23.25
C GLY A 178 1.69 -16.41 -22.53
N ALA A 179 1.37 -16.79 -21.29
CA ALA A 179 2.08 -17.83 -20.55
C ALA A 179 1.14 -18.95 -20.04
N ALA A 180 1.61 -20.20 -20.12
CA ALA A 180 0.98 -21.36 -19.49
C ALA A 180 1.74 -21.78 -18.23
N LEU A 181 0.99 -22.16 -17.20
CA LEU A 181 1.47 -22.94 -16.06
C LEU A 181 1.57 -24.41 -16.49
N THR A 182 2.79 -24.90 -16.70
CA THR A 182 3.07 -26.26 -17.20
C THR A 182 3.15 -27.28 -16.09
N GLU A 183 3.90 -26.97 -15.03
CA GLU A 183 4.18 -27.90 -13.92
C GLU A 183 4.44 -27.13 -12.63
N VAL A 184 3.98 -27.70 -11.51
CA VAL A 184 4.27 -27.22 -10.15
C VAL A 184 4.79 -28.40 -9.33
N GLY A 185 6.05 -28.32 -8.93
CA GLY A 185 6.69 -29.25 -8.00
C GLY A 185 6.84 -28.60 -6.63
N ILE A 186 6.47 -29.30 -5.56
CA ILE A 186 6.56 -28.80 -4.19
C ILE A 186 7.25 -29.86 -3.32
N GLU A 187 8.30 -29.46 -2.62
CA GLU A 187 9.04 -30.34 -1.72
C GLU A 187 9.38 -29.64 -0.40
N PRO A 188 9.43 -30.38 0.73
CA PRO A 188 9.77 -29.79 2.02
C PRO A 188 11.23 -29.33 2.03
N LEU A 189 11.48 -28.16 2.63
CA LEU A 189 12.80 -27.55 2.67
C LEU A 189 13.22 -27.27 4.12
N ALA A 190 14.43 -27.69 4.50
CA ALA A 190 15.04 -27.31 5.77
C ALA A 190 15.96 -26.11 5.56
N CYS A 191 15.53 -24.92 5.96
CA CYS A 191 16.29 -23.69 5.85
C CYS A 191 15.96 -22.69 6.99
N PRO A 192 16.78 -21.64 7.17
CA PRO A 192 16.43 -20.48 7.98
C PRO A 192 15.24 -19.71 7.40
N THR A 193 14.54 -18.99 8.26
CA THR A 193 13.43 -18.11 7.88
C THR A 193 13.77 -16.66 8.21
N VAL A 194 13.40 -15.75 7.31
CA VAL A 194 13.36 -14.30 7.54
C VAL A 194 11.95 -13.94 7.97
N TYR A 195 11.75 -13.73 9.26
CA TYR A 195 10.50 -13.19 9.81
C TYR A 195 10.47 -11.67 9.66
N ILE A 196 9.31 -11.12 9.30
CA ILE A 196 9.12 -9.68 9.16
C ILE A 196 7.98 -9.23 10.07
N ALA A 197 8.22 -8.17 10.82
CA ALA A 197 7.27 -7.53 11.72
C ALA A 197 7.16 -6.05 11.37
N GLY A 198 5.93 -5.55 11.22
CA GLY A 198 5.71 -4.16 10.84
C GLY A 198 4.26 -3.78 10.59
N ASP A 199 4.09 -2.64 9.93
CA ASP A 199 2.80 -1.99 9.66
C ASP A 199 2.32 -2.18 8.19
N SER A 200 1.37 -1.36 7.74
CA SER A 200 0.79 -1.40 6.39
C SER A 200 1.79 -1.17 5.26
N THR A 201 2.94 -0.53 5.54
CA THR A 201 4.00 -0.31 4.53
C THR A 201 4.91 -1.53 4.35
N VAL A 202 4.69 -2.57 5.16
CA VAL A 202 5.50 -3.79 5.23
C VAL A 202 4.69 -5.03 4.89
N THR A 203 3.42 -5.07 5.31
CA THR A 203 2.51 -6.22 5.21
C THR A 203 2.34 -6.77 3.80
N ASP A 204 2.02 -8.06 3.75
CA ASP A 204 1.43 -8.67 2.57
C ASP A 204 0.03 -8.06 2.40
N GLN A 205 -0.21 -7.45 1.23
CA GLN A 205 -1.50 -6.86 0.86
C GLN A 205 -2.15 -7.76 -0.19
N SER A 206 -3.47 -7.89 -0.13
CA SER A 206 -4.25 -8.49 -1.21
C SER A 206 -4.34 -7.54 -2.40
N ALA A 207 -4.50 -8.10 -3.60
CA ALA A 207 -4.76 -7.36 -4.81
C ALA A 207 -6.12 -7.72 -5.39
N ASP A 208 -6.88 -6.68 -5.69
CA ASP A 208 -8.08 -6.78 -6.49
C ASP A 208 -7.71 -7.20 -7.92
N TYR A 209 -8.53 -8.05 -8.54
CA TYR A 209 -8.48 -8.30 -9.97
C TYR A 209 -9.81 -8.02 -10.68
N PRO A 210 -9.81 -7.49 -11.92
CA PRO A 210 -8.70 -7.35 -12.88
C PRO A 210 -7.48 -6.54 -12.40
N TYR A 211 -6.35 -7.22 -12.34
CA TYR A 211 -5.16 -6.82 -11.58
C TYR A 211 -4.28 -5.86 -12.37
N ALA A 212 -3.76 -4.85 -11.67
CA ALA A 212 -2.74 -3.93 -12.12
C ALA A 212 -1.73 -3.67 -10.98
N PRO A 213 -0.42 -3.80 -11.25
CA PRO A 213 0.63 -3.46 -10.28
C PRO A 213 0.51 -2.04 -9.72
N GLY A 214 0.20 -1.04 -10.57
CA GLY A 214 0.07 0.38 -10.18
C GLY A 214 -1.20 0.73 -9.41
N ALA A 215 -2.12 -0.22 -9.24
CA ALA A 215 -3.40 -0.04 -8.57
C ALA A 215 -3.64 -1.07 -7.46
N SER A 216 -2.57 -1.66 -6.94
CA SER A 216 -2.61 -2.66 -5.86
C SER A 216 -1.72 -2.18 -4.73
N TYR A 217 -2.26 -2.07 -3.51
CA TYR A 217 -1.43 -1.79 -2.34
C TYR A 217 -0.37 -2.87 -2.19
N CYS A 218 0.85 -2.53 -1.78
CA CYS A 218 1.89 -3.52 -1.51
C CYS A 218 2.87 -3.00 -0.45
N GLY A 219 3.22 -3.87 0.50
CA GLY A 219 4.29 -3.61 1.45
C GLY A 219 5.63 -4.12 0.95
N TRP A 220 6.74 -3.48 1.33
CA TRP A 220 8.06 -3.92 0.85
C TRP A 220 8.44 -5.34 1.33
N GLY A 221 7.88 -5.79 2.46
CA GLY A 221 8.10 -7.14 2.98
C GLY A 221 7.60 -8.23 2.03
N GLN A 222 6.46 -7.97 1.37
CA GLN A 222 5.84 -8.84 0.36
C GLN A 222 6.75 -9.03 -0.87
N MET A 223 7.56 -8.02 -1.21
CA MET A 223 8.45 -8.05 -2.38
C MET A 223 9.88 -8.49 -2.04
N LEU A 224 10.20 -8.77 -0.77
CA LEU A 224 11.56 -9.13 -0.36
C LEU A 224 12.03 -10.44 -1.01
N SER A 225 11.13 -11.39 -1.25
CA SER A 225 11.42 -12.66 -1.93
C SER A 225 12.09 -12.49 -3.28
N ALA A 226 11.77 -11.42 -4.01
CA ALA A 226 12.35 -11.15 -5.33
C ALA A 226 13.87 -10.88 -5.29
N TYR A 227 14.39 -10.53 -4.11
CA TYR A 227 15.78 -10.19 -3.86
C TYR A 227 16.53 -11.26 -3.06
N LEU A 228 15.90 -12.42 -2.83
CA LEU A 228 16.50 -13.57 -2.16
C LEU A 228 16.69 -14.73 -3.15
N ASP A 229 17.85 -15.36 -3.08
CA ASP A 229 18.13 -16.64 -3.72
C ASP A 229 17.57 -17.79 -2.86
N CYS A 230 17.43 -18.97 -3.46
CA CYS A 230 16.95 -20.16 -2.77
C CYS A 230 17.88 -20.57 -1.60
N GLY A 231 17.32 -21.27 -0.62
CA GLY A 231 17.96 -21.70 0.62
C GLY A 231 17.52 -20.91 1.86
N ILE A 232 16.53 -20.01 1.71
CA ILE A 232 15.96 -19.20 2.79
C ILE A 232 14.51 -18.83 2.45
N THR A 233 13.64 -18.73 3.45
CA THR A 233 12.22 -18.34 3.24
C THR A 233 11.91 -16.98 3.88
N VAL A 234 10.81 -16.36 3.45
CA VAL A 234 10.24 -15.15 4.07
C VAL A 234 8.92 -15.50 4.74
N SER A 235 8.70 -15.00 5.96
CA SER A 235 7.44 -15.12 6.70
C SER A 235 7.04 -13.74 7.23
N ASN A 236 6.09 -13.10 6.55
CA ASN A 236 5.73 -11.71 6.80
C ASN A 236 4.52 -11.59 7.74
N HIS A 237 4.76 -11.25 9.00
CA HIS A 237 3.68 -11.09 9.98
C HIS A 237 3.26 -9.63 10.18
N ALA A 238 3.85 -8.69 9.44
CA ALA A 238 3.38 -7.32 9.42
C ALA A 238 1.89 -7.27 9.05
N HIS A 239 1.18 -6.28 9.59
CA HIS A 239 -0.25 -6.12 9.34
C HIS A 239 -0.65 -4.65 9.40
N SER A 240 -1.65 -4.30 8.58
CA SER A 240 -2.11 -2.92 8.46
C SER A 240 -2.60 -2.35 9.79
N GLY A 241 -2.22 -1.11 10.10
CA GLY A 241 -2.67 -0.38 11.29
C GLY A 241 -1.87 -0.65 12.58
N LEU A 242 -1.03 -1.69 12.61
CA LEU A 242 -0.34 -2.06 13.85
C LEU A 242 0.73 -1.05 14.29
N THR A 243 0.90 -0.97 15.60
CA THR A 243 2.01 -0.28 16.29
C THR A 243 3.00 -1.31 16.86
N THR A 244 4.13 -0.85 17.39
CA THR A 244 5.04 -1.71 18.17
C THR A 244 4.36 -2.38 19.37
N GLU A 245 3.35 -1.75 19.95
CA GLU A 245 2.57 -2.27 21.08
C GLU A 245 1.52 -3.28 20.61
N SER A 246 0.65 -2.87 19.68
CA SER A 246 -0.51 -3.66 19.28
C SER A 246 -0.11 -4.93 18.51
N PHE A 247 1.03 -4.93 17.81
CA PHE A 247 1.61 -6.14 17.22
C PHE A 247 1.86 -7.27 18.23
N ARG A 248 2.13 -6.93 19.50
CA ARG A 248 2.24 -7.93 20.56
C ARG A 248 0.89 -8.27 21.16
N GLU A 249 0.11 -7.25 21.50
CA GLU A 249 -1.16 -7.42 22.22
C GLU A 249 -2.21 -8.18 21.39
N GLU A 250 -2.21 -7.98 20.07
CA GLU A 250 -3.11 -8.64 19.12
C GLU A 250 -2.60 -10.02 18.66
N GLY A 251 -1.47 -10.50 19.21
CA GLY A 251 -1.01 -11.88 19.01
C GLY A 251 -0.11 -12.14 17.80
N HIS A 252 0.09 -11.18 16.89
CA HIS A 252 0.97 -11.34 15.72
C HIS A 252 2.41 -11.72 16.10
N TYR A 253 2.97 -11.09 17.14
CA TYR A 253 4.30 -11.46 17.64
C TYR A 253 4.34 -12.87 18.23
N ALA A 254 3.26 -13.33 18.87
CA ALA A 254 3.23 -14.66 19.47
C ALA A 254 3.37 -15.76 18.41
N ILE A 255 2.74 -15.58 17.24
CA ILE A 255 2.80 -16.51 16.10
C ILE A 255 4.25 -16.74 15.66
N LEU A 256 4.98 -15.67 15.37
CA LEU A 256 6.37 -15.78 14.90
C LEU A 256 7.32 -16.22 16.02
N TYR A 257 7.14 -15.72 17.24
CA TYR A 257 8.02 -16.03 18.39
C TYR A 257 7.97 -17.51 18.79
N GLN A 258 6.80 -18.15 18.65
CA GLN A 258 6.65 -19.58 18.90
C GLN A 258 7.40 -20.45 17.87
N ARG A 259 7.54 -19.97 16.63
CA ARG A 259 8.17 -20.69 15.52
C ARG A 259 9.66 -20.38 15.36
N LEU A 260 10.12 -19.28 15.96
CA LEU A 260 11.48 -18.79 15.88
C LEU A 260 12.50 -19.81 16.42
N LYS A 261 13.53 -20.09 15.62
CA LYS A 261 14.65 -20.99 15.94
C LYS A 261 16.00 -20.30 15.74
N ALA A 262 17.04 -20.89 16.32
CA ALA A 262 18.39 -20.37 16.17
C ALA A 262 18.82 -20.33 14.69
N GLY A 263 19.39 -19.21 14.26
CA GLY A 263 19.76 -18.97 12.87
C GLY A 263 18.72 -18.24 12.02
N ASP A 264 17.48 -18.08 12.51
CA ASP A 264 16.49 -17.24 11.86
C ASP A 264 16.82 -15.75 12.02
N HIS A 265 16.20 -14.94 11.17
CA HIS A 265 16.38 -13.48 11.15
C HIS A 265 15.03 -12.79 11.33
N VAL A 266 14.99 -11.66 12.02
CA VAL A 266 13.75 -10.93 12.27
C VAL A 266 13.94 -9.45 11.90
N LEU A 267 13.25 -8.99 10.86
CA LEU A 267 13.23 -7.58 10.46
C LEU A 267 12.07 -6.87 11.16
N LEU A 268 12.37 -5.75 11.82
CA LEU A 268 11.40 -4.94 12.56
C LEU A 268 11.31 -3.55 11.94
N GLN A 269 10.14 -3.18 11.42
CA GLN A 269 9.87 -1.82 10.92
C GLN A 269 8.49 -1.31 11.38
N PHE A 270 8.51 -0.29 12.25
CA PHE A 270 7.31 0.37 12.76
C PHE A 270 7.51 1.88 12.81
N GLY A 271 6.45 2.64 13.11
CA GLY A 271 6.51 4.09 13.33
C GLY A 271 5.31 4.85 12.76
N HIS A 272 4.69 4.37 11.68
CA HIS A 272 3.60 5.09 11.01
C HIS A 272 2.35 5.24 11.88
N ASN A 273 2.06 4.23 12.69
CA ASN A 273 0.91 4.23 13.59
C ASN A 273 1.32 4.61 15.01
N ASP A 274 2.55 4.28 15.43
CA ASP A 274 3.10 4.68 16.72
C ASP A 274 3.10 6.21 16.90
N GLN A 275 3.43 6.96 15.84
CA GLN A 275 3.39 8.44 15.87
C GLN A 275 2.02 9.07 16.15
N LYS A 276 0.95 8.27 16.11
CA LYS A 276 -0.40 8.74 16.36
C LYS A 276 -0.79 8.63 17.83
N LEU A 277 0.00 7.94 18.67
CA LEU A 277 -0.28 7.67 20.08
C LEU A 277 0.74 8.38 20.98
N ASP A 278 0.26 9.10 21.99
CA ASP A 278 1.08 9.94 22.86
C ASP A 278 2.13 9.14 23.66
N HIS A 279 1.77 7.96 24.15
CA HIS A 279 2.68 7.08 24.91
C HIS A 279 3.70 6.35 24.03
N LEU A 280 3.55 6.38 22.69
CA LEU A 280 4.48 5.76 21.74
C LEU A 280 5.32 6.79 20.97
N LYS A 281 5.65 7.92 21.61
CA LYS A 281 6.67 8.85 21.12
C LYS A 281 8.00 8.13 20.85
N ALA A 282 8.73 8.60 19.84
CA ALA A 282 9.88 7.91 19.27
C ALA A 282 10.96 7.48 20.29
N GLU A 283 11.26 8.30 21.31
CA GLU A 283 12.30 8.02 22.31
C GLU A 283 11.72 7.47 23.63
N GLU A 284 10.43 7.15 23.65
CA GLU A 284 9.68 6.67 24.81
C GLU A 284 9.17 5.24 24.52
N GLY A 285 7.86 4.98 24.65
CA GLY A 285 7.28 3.64 24.55
C GLY A 285 7.58 2.92 23.23
N TYR A 286 7.72 3.64 22.11
CA TYR A 286 8.14 3.05 20.83
C TYR A 286 9.51 2.38 20.92
N ARG A 287 10.51 3.11 21.42
CA ARG A 287 11.89 2.62 21.54
C ARG A 287 11.96 1.49 22.56
N ASP A 288 11.26 1.61 23.68
CA ASP A 288 11.23 0.60 24.74
C ASP A 288 10.61 -0.72 24.24
N ASN A 289 9.54 -0.64 23.43
CA ASN A 289 8.94 -1.82 22.81
C ASN A 289 9.89 -2.50 21.82
N LEU A 290 10.56 -1.73 20.94
CA LEU A 290 11.58 -2.28 20.05
C LEU A 290 12.70 -2.97 20.84
N ASP A 291 13.19 -2.33 21.90
CA ASP A 291 14.28 -2.88 22.71
C ASP A 291 13.92 -4.23 23.38
N ARG A 292 12.65 -4.37 23.79
CA ARG A 292 12.10 -5.64 24.29
C ARG A 292 12.11 -6.71 23.21
N TYR A 293 11.62 -6.42 21.99
CA TYR A 293 11.68 -7.38 20.88
C TYR A 293 13.11 -7.84 20.59
N LEU A 294 14.08 -6.92 20.55
CA LEU A 294 15.48 -7.25 20.30
C LEU A 294 16.03 -8.27 21.32
N SER A 295 15.66 -8.11 22.59
CA SER A 295 16.11 -8.96 23.68
C SER A 295 15.52 -10.38 23.55
N GLU A 296 14.21 -10.48 23.35
CA GLU A 296 13.48 -11.75 23.22
C GLU A 296 13.89 -12.55 21.96
N ILE A 297 14.11 -11.86 20.84
CA ILE A 297 14.57 -12.51 19.59
C ILE A 297 15.96 -13.14 19.80
N ARG A 298 16.86 -12.46 20.52
CA ARG A 298 18.19 -12.97 20.85
C ARG A 298 18.13 -14.18 21.80
N GLU A 299 17.19 -14.20 22.73
CA GLU A 299 16.99 -15.36 23.63
C GLU A 299 16.64 -16.64 22.87
N LYS A 300 15.98 -16.52 21.70
CA LYS A 300 15.70 -17.65 20.79
C LYS A 300 16.89 -18.05 19.91
N GLY A 301 18.02 -17.33 19.99
CA GLY A 301 19.18 -17.53 19.13
C GLY A 301 18.99 -17.01 17.70
N ALA A 302 17.97 -16.19 17.46
CA ALA A 302 17.72 -15.53 16.19
C ALA A 302 18.38 -14.14 16.13
N PHE A 303 18.52 -13.61 14.92
CA PHE A 303 19.21 -12.35 14.65
C PHE A 303 18.20 -11.23 14.38
N PRO A 304 17.98 -10.30 15.34
CA PRO A 304 17.12 -9.16 15.08
C PRO A 304 17.83 -8.15 14.18
N ILE A 305 17.07 -7.49 13.32
CA ILE A 305 17.49 -6.46 12.37
C ILE A 305 16.46 -5.34 12.44
N LEU A 306 16.94 -4.11 12.63
CA LEU A 306 16.07 -2.94 12.61
C LEU A 306 16.03 -2.34 11.21
N VAL A 307 14.84 -1.92 10.78
CA VAL A 307 14.64 -1.17 9.54
C VAL A 307 13.97 0.16 9.89
N THR A 308 14.53 1.29 9.46
CA THR A 308 13.91 2.60 9.71
C THR A 308 12.60 2.71 8.91
N PRO A 309 11.56 3.38 9.43
CA PRO A 309 10.28 3.47 8.74
C PRO A 309 10.42 4.20 7.40
N ILE A 310 9.77 3.66 6.35
CA ILE A 310 9.78 4.26 5.02
C ILE A 310 9.30 5.72 5.05
N ALA A 311 9.91 6.57 4.22
CA ALA A 311 9.54 7.97 4.12
C ALA A 311 8.30 8.14 3.21
N ARG A 312 7.47 9.14 3.54
CA ARG A 312 6.23 9.45 2.80
C ARG A 312 6.49 10.40 1.63
N ASN A 313 5.58 10.43 0.65
CA ASN A 313 5.53 11.49 -0.36
C ASN A 313 4.76 12.71 0.17
N THR A 314 5.25 13.32 1.25
CA THR A 314 4.57 14.43 1.92
C THR A 314 5.35 15.73 1.79
N TRP A 315 4.67 16.80 1.39
CA TRP A 315 5.25 18.12 1.15
C TRP A 315 4.41 19.19 1.85
N LYS A 316 5.06 20.20 2.40
CA LYS A 316 4.38 21.38 2.95
C LYS A 316 4.00 22.29 1.80
N GLY A 317 2.71 22.44 1.53
CA GLY A 317 2.30 23.28 0.40
C GLY A 317 2.54 24.78 0.61
N LEU A 318 2.71 25.24 1.86
CA LEU A 318 3.02 26.63 2.18
C LEU A 318 4.33 27.12 1.53
N ASP A 319 5.41 26.37 1.71
CA ASP A 319 6.77 26.74 1.26
C ASP A 319 7.38 25.74 0.26
N GLY A 320 6.69 24.65 -0.06
CA GLY A 320 7.15 23.59 -0.96
C GLY A 320 8.25 22.70 -0.35
N SER A 321 8.52 22.81 0.95
CA SER A 321 9.54 21.98 1.61
C SER A 321 9.03 20.56 1.85
N TYR A 322 9.96 19.60 1.91
CA TYR A 322 9.63 18.22 2.25
C TYR A 322 9.16 18.10 3.70
N ASN A 323 8.02 17.45 3.92
CA ASN A 323 7.44 17.25 5.25
C ASN A 323 7.87 15.89 5.83
N ASP A 324 8.95 15.89 6.58
CA ASP A 324 9.53 14.67 7.16
C ASP A 324 8.90 14.30 8.51
N LEU A 325 7.76 13.60 8.45
CA LEU A 325 6.97 13.23 9.62
C LEU A 325 7.60 12.10 10.45
N LEU A 326 8.52 11.31 9.90
CA LEU A 326 9.07 10.11 10.52
C LEU A 326 10.55 10.23 10.94
N LYS A 327 11.16 11.39 10.75
CA LYS A 327 12.55 11.67 11.14
C LYS A 327 12.87 11.24 12.57
N GLY A 328 12.03 11.59 13.53
CA GLY A 328 12.24 11.27 14.95
C GLY A 328 12.30 9.76 15.21
N TYR A 329 11.37 9.01 14.61
CA TYR A 329 11.31 7.54 14.69
C TYR A 329 12.52 6.90 14.00
N ALA A 330 12.92 7.38 12.82
CA ALA A 330 14.11 6.88 12.13
C ALA A 330 15.40 7.08 12.95
N GLU A 331 15.56 8.24 13.60
CA GLU A 331 16.73 8.50 14.45
C GLU A 331 16.73 7.69 15.75
N ALA A 332 15.57 7.45 16.35
CA ALA A 332 15.42 6.56 17.51
C ALA A 332 15.86 5.12 17.17
N VAL A 333 15.41 4.59 16.03
CA VAL A 333 15.81 3.26 15.52
C VAL A 333 17.33 3.17 15.32
N LYS A 334 17.93 4.17 14.66
CA LYS A 334 19.39 4.21 14.44
C LYS A 334 20.17 4.27 15.75
N ARG A 335 19.68 5.02 16.73
CA ARG A 335 20.32 5.11 18.05
C ARG A 335 20.23 3.78 18.78
N LEU A 336 19.05 3.17 18.82
CA LEU A 336 18.85 1.86 19.45
C LEU A 336 19.75 0.79 18.82
N GLY A 337 19.86 0.77 17.49
CA GLY A 337 20.74 -0.16 16.79
C GLY A 337 22.21 -0.03 17.20
N ARG A 338 22.72 1.20 17.36
CA ARG A 338 24.09 1.42 17.88
C ARG A 338 24.24 0.95 19.32
N GLU A 339 23.28 1.29 20.19
CA GLU A 339 23.32 0.97 21.62
C GLU A 339 23.24 -0.54 21.89
N ARG A 340 22.42 -1.25 21.12
CA ARG A 340 22.23 -2.71 21.26
C ARG A 340 23.10 -3.53 20.34
N ASN A 341 23.96 -2.89 19.54
CA ASN A 341 24.78 -3.54 18.52
C ASN A 341 23.93 -4.43 17.60
N VAL A 342 22.87 -3.86 17.05
CA VAL A 342 21.93 -4.48 16.11
C VAL A 342 22.07 -3.78 14.75
N PRO A 343 22.19 -4.53 13.64
CA PRO A 343 22.22 -3.97 12.30
C PRO A 343 20.97 -3.12 12.00
N VAL A 344 21.19 -1.97 11.37
CA VAL A 344 20.11 -1.04 10.98
C VAL A 344 20.15 -0.82 9.47
N ILE A 345 19.03 -1.07 8.82
CA ILE A 345 18.81 -0.75 7.42
C ILE A 345 18.10 0.61 7.35
N ASP A 346 18.78 1.61 6.78
CA ASP A 346 18.25 2.97 6.70
C ASP A 346 17.33 3.17 5.47
N LEU A 347 16.18 2.48 5.48
CA LEU A 347 15.17 2.58 4.44
C LEU A 347 14.55 4.00 4.38
N HIS A 348 14.42 4.66 5.52
CA HIS A 348 13.96 6.05 5.60
C HIS A 348 14.82 6.99 4.75
N ALA A 349 16.15 6.94 4.89
CA ALA A 349 17.03 7.80 4.10
C ALA A 349 16.95 7.50 2.60
N ALA A 350 16.89 6.23 2.20
CA ALA A 350 16.80 5.82 0.80
C ALA A 350 15.49 6.28 0.14
N SER A 351 14.36 6.03 0.80
CA SER A 351 13.03 6.43 0.31
C SER A 351 12.85 7.95 0.29
N LYS A 352 13.36 8.67 1.30
CA LYS A 352 13.35 10.15 1.31
C LYS A 352 14.17 10.73 0.16
N ALA A 353 15.37 10.19 -0.09
CA ALA A 353 16.21 10.63 -1.20
C ALA A 353 15.48 10.44 -2.54
N PHE A 354 14.79 9.32 -2.71
CA PHE A 354 13.97 9.05 -3.91
C PHE A 354 12.85 10.08 -4.08
N VAL A 355 12.08 10.35 -3.03
CA VAL A 355 10.98 11.34 -3.10
C VAL A 355 11.53 12.73 -3.42
N LEU A 356 12.64 13.15 -2.79
CA LEU A 356 13.28 14.44 -3.05
C LEU A 356 13.80 14.56 -4.49
N GLU A 357 14.34 13.47 -5.06
CA GLU A 357 14.82 13.44 -6.45
C GLU A 357 13.66 13.54 -7.46
N LYS A 358 12.58 12.78 -7.23
CA LYS A 358 11.42 12.75 -8.14
C LYS A 358 10.54 14.00 -8.01
N GLY A 359 10.43 14.54 -6.80
CA GLY A 359 9.45 15.57 -6.46
C GLY A 359 8.05 14.99 -6.29
N LEU A 360 7.14 15.84 -5.79
CA LEU A 360 5.75 15.50 -5.45
C LEU A 360 5.02 14.72 -6.56
N GLU A 361 4.96 15.25 -7.77
CA GLU A 361 4.15 14.68 -8.85
C GLU A 361 4.70 13.35 -9.38
N LYS A 362 5.99 13.32 -9.72
CA LYS A 362 6.57 12.13 -10.35
C LYS A 362 6.68 10.96 -9.39
N ALA A 363 6.82 11.22 -8.08
CA ALA A 363 6.89 10.16 -7.10
C ALA A 363 5.57 9.36 -6.98
N LYS A 364 4.42 9.96 -7.32
CA LYS A 364 3.08 9.35 -7.15
C LYS A 364 2.92 7.99 -7.82
N SER A 365 3.62 7.75 -8.94
CA SER A 365 3.53 6.47 -9.66
C SER A 365 4.16 5.27 -8.92
N TRP A 366 4.72 5.47 -7.72
CA TRP A 366 5.20 4.41 -6.83
C TRP A 366 4.37 4.32 -5.53
N PHE A 367 3.27 5.05 -5.47
CA PHE A 367 2.31 5.03 -4.37
C PHE A 367 0.97 4.59 -4.91
N PHE A 368 0.16 3.97 -4.06
CA PHE A 368 -1.21 3.67 -4.43
C PHE A 368 -1.93 4.97 -4.87
N PRO A 369 -2.78 4.95 -5.91
CA PRO A 369 -3.43 6.16 -6.41
C PRO A 369 -4.12 6.97 -5.30
N HIS A 370 -3.84 8.27 -5.25
CA HIS A 370 -4.31 9.21 -4.23
C HIS A 370 -3.80 8.97 -2.79
N ASP A 371 -2.87 8.03 -2.59
CA ASP A 371 -2.15 7.81 -1.33
C ASP A 371 -0.74 8.44 -1.37
N PHE A 372 -0.23 8.81 -0.20
CA PHE A 372 1.08 9.47 -0.02
C PHE A 372 1.99 8.73 0.97
N THR A 373 1.51 7.60 1.51
CA THR A 373 2.18 6.75 2.49
C THR A 373 2.36 5.34 1.96
N HIS A 374 1.30 4.76 1.40
CA HIS A 374 1.32 3.36 0.99
C HIS A 374 1.79 3.22 -0.46
N SER A 375 2.74 2.32 -0.66
CA SER A 375 3.26 1.96 -1.98
C SER A 375 2.28 1.10 -2.77
N ASP A 376 2.40 1.19 -4.09
CA ASP A 376 1.91 0.16 -5.00
C ASP A 376 2.97 -0.95 -5.17
N ASP A 377 2.75 -1.91 -6.09
CA ASP A 377 3.71 -2.99 -6.33
C ASP A 377 5.09 -2.47 -6.80
N TYR A 378 5.12 -1.41 -7.62
CA TYR A 378 6.36 -0.80 -8.11
C TYR A 378 7.16 -0.17 -6.96
N GLY A 379 6.47 0.58 -6.09
CA GLY A 379 7.04 1.22 -4.90
C GLY A 379 7.56 0.21 -3.90
N ALA A 380 6.77 -0.84 -3.63
CA ALA A 380 7.15 -1.91 -2.71
C ALA A 380 8.37 -2.69 -3.23
N TYR A 381 8.40 -3.00 -4.53
CA TYR A 381 9.54 -3.67 -5.15
C TYR A 381 10.81 -2.83 -5.10
N LEU A 382 10.70 -1.51 -5.33
CA LEU A 382 11.84 -0.59 -5.21
C LEU A 382 12.34 -0.50 -3.76
N ALA A 383 11.43 -0.41 -2.80
CA ALA A 383 11.74 -0.35 -1.37
C ALA A 383 12.40 -1.64 -0.87
N ALA A 384 11.87 -2.80 -1.27
CA ALA A 384 12.46 -4.11 -1.00
C ALA A 384 13.90 -4.19 -1.54
N GLY A 385 14.17 -3.59 -2.71
CA GLY A 385 15.53 -3.49 -3.26
C GLY A 385 16.48 -2.64 -2.41
N TRP A 386 16.01 -1.53 -1.80
CA TRP A 386 16.83 -0.78 -0.83
C TRP A 386 17.10 -1.60 0.43
N VAL A 387 16.10 -2.33 0.93
CA VAL A 387 16.27 -3.24 2.07
C VAL A 387 17.28 -4.32 1.76
N ALA A 388 17.16 -5.00 0.61
CA ALA A 388 18.09 -6.03 0.14
C ALA A 388 19.54 -5.51 0.07
N ARG A 389 19.76 -4.31 -0.50
CA ARG A 389 21.10 -3.69 -0.50
C ARG A 389 21.64 -3.47 0.92
N GLY A 390 20.78 -3.05 1.86
CA GLY A 390 21.12 -2.96 3.27
C GLY A 390 21.50 -4.31 3.89
N LEU A 391 20.68 -5.34 3.67
CA LEU A 391 20.95 -6.71 4.13
C LEU A 391 22.29 -7.23 3.60
N LYS A 392 22.58 -7.05 2.30
CA LYS A 392 23.85 -7.46 1.68
C LYS A 392 25.06 -6.79 2.34
N LYS A 393 24.93 -5.52 2.73
CA LYS A 393 26.01 -4.71 3.30
C LYS A 393 26.26 -5.00 4.78
N GLU A 394 25.19 -5.11 5.57
CA GLU A 394 25.29 -5.11 7.04
C GLU A 394 25.31 -6.52 7.64
N LEU A 395 24.95 -7.57 6.89
CA LEU A 395 24.73 -8.92 7.45
C LEU A 395 25.48 -10.00 6.67
N THR A 396 26.64 -10.42 7.19
CA THR A 396 27.46 -11.47 6.56
C THR A 396 26.73 -12.82 6.44
N GLY A 397 25.79 -13.12 7.35
CA GLY A 397 24.99 -14.36 7.33
C GLY A 397 23.89 -14.39 6.25
N LEU A 398 23.17 -13.27 6.06
CA LEU A 398 22.15 -13.16 5.01
C LEU A 398 22.73 -12.79 3.64
N ALA A 399 23.88 -12.13 3.60
CA ALA A 399 24.47 -11.63 2.36
C ALA A 399 24.66 -12.73 1.30
N ALA A 400 24.88 -13.98 1.69
CA ALA A 400 25.01 -15.11 0.76
C ALA A 400 23.73 -15.37 -0.05
N PHE A 401 22.55 -15.07 0.52
CA PHE A 401 21.25 -15.29 -0.11
C PHE A 401 20.72 -14.05 -0.84
N VAL A 402 21.37 -12.89 -0.73
CA VAL A 402 20.80 -11.65 -1.28
C VAL A 402 21.31 -11.38 -2.69
N ARG A 403 20.36 -11.22 -3.63
CA ARG A 403 20.55 -10.73 -4.99
C ARG A 403 20.05 -9.29 -5.10
N THR A 404 20.97 -8.33 -5.09
CA THR A 404 20.64 -6.89 -4.99
C THR A 404 19.91 -6.29 -6.20
N GLU A 405 19.99 -6.93 -7.36
CA GLU A 405 19.32 -6.48 -8.59
C GLU A 405 17.92 -7.07 -8.76
N GLY A 406 17.48 -7.98 -7.88
CA GLY A 406 16.18 -8.63 -7.98
C GLY A 406 15.96 -9.28 -9.35
N PHE A 407 14.85 -8.95 -10.01
CA PHE A 407 14.54 -9.31 -11.40
C PHE A 407 14.75 -8.14 -12.38
N GLY A 408 15.66 -7.21 -12.05
CA GLY A 408 15.90 -5.98 -12.80
C GLY A 408 14.93 -4.86 -12.42
N GLY A 409 14.92 -3.78 -13.20
CA GLY A 409 14.04 -2.64 -12.95
C GLY A 409 12.57 -2.96 -13.23
N TRP A 410 11.68 -2.50 -12.36
CA TRP A 410 10.23 -2.48 -12.57
C TRP A 410 9.76 -1.04 -12.51
N LYS A 411 9.27 -0.52 -13.63
CA LYS A 411 8.89 0.89 -13.76
C LYS A 411 7.37 1.00 -13.89
N PRO A 412 6.76 2.02 -13.27
CA PRO A 412 5.33 2.27 -13.39
C PRO A 412 4.87 2.42 -14.84
N GLY A 413 3.72 1.83 -15.16
CA GLY A 413 3.05 1.92 -16.45
C GLY A 413 1.88 2.91 -16.45
N ASN A 414 0.96 2.73 -17.40
CA ASN A 414 -0.28 3.52 -17.49
C ASN A 414 -1.39 2.97 -16.56
N ASP A 415 -1.04 2.08 -15.65
CA ASP A 415 -1.95 1.31 -14.78
C ASP A 415 -2.03 1.89 -13.35
N CYS A 416 -1.48 3.08 -13.14
CA CYS A 416 -1.44 3.79 -11.86
C CYS A 416 -2.73 4.58 -11.56
N HIS A 417 -3.88 3.92 -11.69
CA HIS A 417 -5.20 4.48 -11.42
C HIS A 417 -6.13 3.40 -10.86
N VAL A 418 -7.09 3.81 -10.02
CA VAL A 418 -8.10 2.87 -9.50
C VAL A 418 -9.03 2.46 -10.64
N LEU A 419 -9.46 1.19 -10.65
CA LEU A 419 -10.43 0.71 -11.63
C LEU A 419 -11.78 1.37 -11.38
N GLU A 420 -12.37 1.96 -12.43
CA GLU A 420 -13.72 2.52 -12.36
C GLU A 420 -14.79 1.43 -12.45
N ILE A 421 -15.94 1.68 -11.80
CA ILE A 421 -17.10 0.78 -11.91
C ILE A 421 -17.62 0.86 -13.36
N PRO A 422 -17.62 -0.26 -14.12
CA PRO A 422 -18.12 -0.26 -15.49
C PRO A 422 -19.59 0.19 -15.57
N GLU A 423 -19.98 0.84 -16.66
CA GLU A 423 -21.35 1.37 -16.84
C GLU A 423 -22.44 0.31 -16.57
N GLY A 424 -22.25 -0.92 -17.05
CA GLY A 424 -23.19 -2.03 -16.85
C GLY A 424 -23.28 -2.54 -15.40
N MET A 425 -22.35 -2.14 -14.52
CA MET A 425 -22.33 -2.49 -13.10
C MET A 425 -22.74 -1.32 -12.20
N LYS A 426 -23.00 -0.13 -12.77
CA LYS A 426 -23.48 1.03 -12.00
C LYS A 426 -24.82 0.69 -11.36
N GLY A 427 -24.89 0.82 -10.03
CA GLY A 427 -26.05 0.45 -9.22
C GLY A 427 -25.87 -0.80 -8.35
N LYS A 428 -24.81 -1.60 -8.57
CA LYS A 428 -24.35 -2.52 -7.52
C LYS A 428 -23.82 -1.69 -6.34
N THR A 429 -24.04 -2.17 -5.12
CA THR A 429 -23.61 -1.46 -3.90
C THR A 429 -22.34 -2.12 -3.36
N ALA A 430 -21.31 -1.32 -3.10
CA ALA A 430 -20.11 -1.82 -2.46
C ALA A 430 -20.46 -2.34 -1.05
N PRO A 431 -19.84 -3.43 -0.56
CA PRO A 431 -20.04 -3.94 0.79
C PRO A 431 -19.76 -2.90 1.89
N SER A 432 -18.98 -1.88 1.57
CA SER A 432 -18.83 -0.64 2.33
C SER A 432 -18.55 0.50 1.36
N ALA A 433 -19.59 1.17 0.88
CA ALA A 433 -19.38 2.43 0.18
C ALA A 433 -18.78 3.44 1.18
N PRO A 434 -17.73 4.19 0.83
CA PRO A 434 -17.26 5.27 1.71
C PRO A 434 -18.43 6.25 1.94
N GLU A 435 -18.66 6.63 3.19
CA GLU A 435 -19.64 7.66 3.53
C GLU A 435 -19.32 8.95 2.74
N GLU A 436 -20.34 9.58 2.18
CA GLU A 436 -20.18 10.90 1.57
C GLU A 436 -19.63 11.87 2.63
N LEU A 437 -18.54 12.56 2.30
CA LEU A 437 -17.90 13.53 3.20
C LEU A 437 -18.93 14.55 3.69
N PHE A 438 -19.05 14.64 5.02
CA PHE A 438 -19.94 15.57 5.71
C PHE A 438 -21.45 15.28 5.53
N SER A 439 -21.85 14.04 5.21
CA SER A 439 -23.27 13.64 5.18
C SER A 439 -24.03 13.96 6.47
N ASP A 440 -23.32 13.85 7.60
CA ASP A 440 -23.87 14.00 8.96
C ASP A 440 -23.60 15.41 9.54
N LEU A 441 -23.37 16.42 8.69
CA LEU A 441 -23.01 17.76 9.14
C LEU A 441 -24.13 18.41 9.97
N GLU A 442 -23.85 18.63 11.25
CA GLU A 442 -24.74 19.38 12.14
C GLU A 442 -24.59 20.91 11.99
N ARG A 443 -25.72 21.61 12.18
CA ARG A 443 -25.81 23.09 12.24
C ARG A 443 -25.23 23.80 11.01
N PRO A 444 -25.68 23.49 9.78
CA PRO A 444 -25.07 24.00 8.54
C PRO A 444 -25.11 25.52 8.38
N GLU A 445 -26.03 26.21 9.05
CA GLU A 445 -26.22 27.66 8.95
C GLU A 445 -25.31 28.47 9.90
N ASP A 446 -24.68 27.82 10.86
CA ASP A 446 -23.86 28.50 11.87
C ASP A 446 -22.49 28.91 11.28
N PRO A 447 -21.90 30.02 11.77
CA PRO A 447 -20.53 30.40 11.43
C PRO A 447 -19.54 29.29 11.82
N LEU A 448 -18.58 29.03 10.94
CA LEU A 448 -17.50 28.07 11.16
C LEU A 448 -16.34 28.75 11.91
N THR A 449 -15.84 28.12 12.97
CA THR A 449 -14.62 28.58 13.65
C THR A 449 -13.34 28.01 13.03
N ARG A 450 -12.18 28.58 13.35
CA ARG A 450 -10.88 28.05 12.94
C ARG A 450 -10.65 26.62 13.43
N ALA A 451 -11.03 26.31 14.68
CA ALA A 451 -10.90 24.97 15.25
C ALA A 451 -11.75 23.93 14.51
N GLU A 452 -12.97 24.29 14.09
CA GLU A 452 -13.87 23.40 13.35
C GLU A 452 -13.47 23.22 11.88
N ALA A 453 -12.85 24.22 11.27
CA ALA A 453 -12.40 24.15 9.88
C ALA A 453 -11.28 23.12 9.66
N LEU A 454 -10.35 22.99 10.62
CA LEU A 454 -9.18 22.12 10.46
C LEU A 454 -9.52 20.64 10.29
N PRO A 455 -10.38 20.01 11.12
CA PRO A 455 -10.80 18.63 10.91
C PRO A 455 -11.43 18.40 9.52
N MET A 456 -12.26 19.33 9.05
CA MET A 456 -12.88 19.22 7.73
C MET A 456 -11.83 19.20 6.61
N ILE A 457 -10.85 20.11 6.68
CA ILE A 457 -9.75 20.17 5.71
C ILE A 457 -8.87 18.92 5.81
N ILE A 458 -8.50 18.49 7.02
CA ILE A 458 -7.65 17.32 7.26
C ILE A 458 -8.29 16.06 6.70
N GLN A 459 -9.59 15.87 6.94
CA GLN A 459 -10.35 14.71 6.47
C GLN A 459 -10.42 14.68 4.94
N ALA A 460 -10.84 15.78 4.30
CA ALA A 460 -10.98 15.85 2.85
C ALA A 460 -9.64 15.71 2.13
N LEU A 461 -8.56 16.15 2.76
CA LEU A 461 -7.23 16.02 2.22
C LEU A 461 -6.57 14.67 2.56
N LYS A 462 -7.16 13.82 3.42
CA LYS A 462 -6.51 12.58 3.88
C LYS A 462 -5.16 12.86 4.57
N PHE A 463 -5.06 13.93 5.38
CA PHE A 463 -3.94 14.10 6.30
C PHE A 463 -4.16 13.19 7.52
N PHE A 464 -3.09 12.66 8.09
CA PHE A 464 -3.18 11.82 9.29
C PHE A 464 -3.10 12.70 10.54
N PRO A 465 -4.19 12.91 11.28
CA PRO A 465 -4.12 13.64 12.54
C PRO A 465 -3.21 12.88 13.52
N THR A 466 -2.36 13.62 14.21
CA THR A 466 -1.62 13.11 15.37
C THR A 466 -2.44 13.43 16.61
N ASN A 467 -2.66 12.47 17.51
CA ASN A 467 -3.34 12.73 18.79
C ASN A 467 -2.41 13.35 19.84
N VAL A 468 -1.27 13.90 19.40
CA VAL A 468 -0.22 14.46 20.23
C VAL A 468 -0.17 15.95 19.94
N TYR A 469 -0.27 16.78 20.98
CA TYR A 469 -0.09 18.22 20.89
C TYR A 469 1.20 18.62 21.62
N ASN A 470 2.07 19.39 20.97
CA ASN A 470 3.39 19.74 21.49
C ASN A 470 3.49 21.19 22.00
N ASP A 471 2.41 21.76 22.56
CA ASP A 471 2.37 23.09 23.17
C ASP A 471 2.94 24.23 22.28
N MET A 472 2.68 24.13 20.97
CA MET A 472 3.19 25.07 19.98
C MET A 472 2.55 26.46 20.04
N PHE A 473 1.33 26.56 20.55
CA PHE A 473 0.53 27.78 20.69
C PHE A 473 0.02 27.91 22.13
N ASP A 474 0.07 29.11 22.67
CA ASP A 474 -0.18 29.37 24.08
C ASP A 474 -1.69 29.35 24.42
N ASP A 475 -2.56 29.42 23.40
CA ASP A 475 -4.03 29.43 23.50
C ASP A 475 -4.71 28.15 23.03
N VAL A 476 -3.93 27.08 22.81
CA VAL A 476 -4.44 25.73 22.49
C VAL A 476 -4.12 24.82 23.65
N ILE A 477 -5.16 24.25 24.24
CA ILE A 477 -5.04 23.36 25.40
C ILE A 477 -4.91 21.92 24.90
N GLY A 478 -3.82 21.23 25.26
CA GLY A 478 -3.49 19.92 24.66
C GLY A 478 -4.52 18.79 24.83
N HIS A 479 -5.44 18.90 25.78
CA HIS A 479 -6.53 17.92 25.98
C HIS A 479 -7.87 18.33 25.35
N GLU A 480 -7.91 19.45 24.62
CA GLU A 480 -9.08 19.86 23.85
C GLU A 480 -9.24 19.01 22.59
N TRP A 481 -10.49 18.82 22.16
CA TRP A 481 -10.84 17.95 21.03
C TRP A 481 -10.20 18.36 19.70
N TYR A 482 -9.84 19.63 19.53
CA TYR A 482 -9.23 20.17 18.31
C TYR A 482 -7.69 20.24 18.36
N ALA A 483 -7.06 19.99 19.51
CA ALA A 483 -5.61 20.22 19.68
C ALA A 483 -4.76 19.38 18.71
N GLY A 484 -5.12 18.11 18.51
CA GLY A 484 -4.45 17.24 17.53
C GLY A 484 -4.65 17.69 16.08
N ALA A 485 -5.80 18.29 15.75
CA ALA A 485 -6.04 18.87 14.42
C ALA A 485 -5.16 20.11 14.19
N VAL A 486 -4.96 20.94 15.22
CA VAL A 486 -4.05 22.09 15.15
C VAL A 486 -2.59 21.63 14.95
N GLU A 487 -2.13 20.64 15.72
CA GLU A 487 -0.78 20.07 15.54
C GLU A 487 -0.61 19.56 14.10
N CYS A 488 -1.54 18.72 13.64
CA CYS A 488 -1.52 18.14 12.31
C CYS A 488 -1.47 19.23 11.23
N ALA A 489 -2.34 20.23 11.33
CA ALA A 489 -2.41 21.32 10.37
C ALA A 489 -1.11 22.16 10.37
N TRP A 490 -0.51 22.41 11.52
CA TRP A 490 0.76 23.14 11.59
C TRP A 490 1.92 22.32 11.01
N GLN A 491 2.06 21.06 11.41
CA GLN A 491 3.12 20.18 10.92
C GLN A 491 3.08 20.02 9.39
N ASN A 492 1.87 19.93 8.83
CA ASN A 492 1.66 19.84 7.38
C ASN A 492 1.64 21.20 6.66
N GLY A 493 1.85 22.31 7.38
CA GLY A 493 1.94 23.66 6.79
C GLY A 493 0.62 24.17 6.22
N LEU A 494 -0.52 23.76 6.77
CA LEU A 494 -1.84 24.25 6.37
C LEU A 494 -2.06 25.65 6.93
N ILE A 495 -1.67 25.89 8.18
CA ILE A 495 -1.91 27.15 8.89
C ILE A 495 -0.86 28.20 8.43
N PRO A 496 -1.27 29.30 7.78
CA PRO A 496 -0.37 30.42 7.50
C PRO A 496 0.18 31.03 8.80
N PRO A 497 1.49 31.32 8.90
CA PRO A 497 2.09 31.93 10.10
C PRO A 497 1.42 33.24 10.53
N GLU A 498 0.93 34.04 9.58
CA GLU A 498 0.20 35.29 9.78
C GLU A 498 -1.10 35.09 10.59
N MET A 499 -1.64 33.87 10.62
CA MET A 499 -2.82 33.54 11.42
C MET A 499 -2.48 33.26 12.89
N THR A 500 -1.19 33.19 13.25
CA THR A 500 -0.68 32.70 14.55
C THR A 500 0.18 33.73 15.31
N GLU A 501 0.01 35.02 15.02
CA GLU A 501 0.74 36.11 15.69
C GLU A 501 0.68 35.98 17.22
N GLU A 502 1.82 36.26 17.88
CA GLU A 502 2.03 36.09 19.33
C GLU A 502 1.89 34.64 19.84
N ARG A 503 2.16 33.63 18.99
CA ARG A 503 1.96 32.21 19.31
C ARG A 503 0.50 31.89 19.69
N LYS A 504 -0.47 32.59 19.10
CA LYS A 504 -1.90 32.38 19.34
C LYS A 504 -2.66 31.97 18.08
N PHE A 505 -3.22 30.77 18.06
CA PHE A 505 -4.00 30.24 16.94
C PHE A 505 -5.42 30.84 16.88
N ARG A 506 -5.99 31.22 18.03
CA ARG A 506 -7.35 31.76 18.21
C ARG A 506 -8.42 30.77 17.73
N PRO A 507 -8.57 29.61 18.40
CA PRO A 507 -9.42 28.50 17.94
C PRO A 507 -10.89 28.89 17.74
N ASP A 508 -11.44 29.73 18.62
CA ASP A 508 -12.86 30.14 18.59
C ASP A 508 -13.18 31.28 17.61
N LYS A 509 -12.17 31.82 16.92
CA LYS A 509 -12.39 32.89 15.94
C LYS A 509 -13.15 32.33 14.74
N GLU A 510 -14.22 33.02 14.32
CA GLU A 510 -14.89 32.75 13.05
C GLU A 510 -13.90 32.87 11.87
N ILE A 511 -13.87 31.85 11.02
CA ILE A 511 -12.97 31.80 9.86
C ILE A 511 -13.58 32.56 8.69
N THR A 512 -12.79 33.42 8.05
CA THR A 512 -13.23 34.08 6.80
C THR A 512 -13.02 33.15 5.60
N LEU A 513 -13.71 33.43 4.48
CA LEU A 513 -13.53 32.65 3.26
C LEU A 513 -12.06 32.67 2.77
N ALA A 514 -11.39 33.82 2.81
CA ALA A 514 -9.98 33.93 2.44
C ALA A 514 -9.06 33.10 3.37
N GLU A 515 -9.31 33.08 4.67
CA GLU A 515 -8.57 32.25 5.63
C GLU A 515 -8.80 30.76 5.36
N LEU A 516 -10.05 30.34 5.11
CA LEU A 516 -10.40 28.95 4.80
C LEU A 516 -9.72 28.49 3.51
N LEU A 517 -9.80 29.28 2.44
CA LEU A 517 -9.16 28.98 1.16
C LEU A 517 -7.63 28.92 1.30
N ALA A 518 -7.02 29.80 2.10
CA ALA A 518 -5.59 29.76 2.37
C ALA A 518 -5.18 28.42 3.00
N MET A 519 -5.88 27.97 4.04
CA MET A 519 -5.59 26.68 4.68
C MET A 519 -5.81 25.49 3.73
N LEU A 520 -6.93 25.50 3.00
CA LEU A 520 -7.29 24.43 2.08
C LEU A 520 -6.30 24.30 0.92
N MET A 521 -5.96 25.42 0.27
CA MET A 521 -5.03 25.42 -0.86
C MET A 521 -3.58 25.19 -0.43
N ASN A 522 -3.18 25.57 0.78
CA ASN A 522 -1.91 25.13 1.36
C ASN A 522 -1.84 23.61 1.45
N GLY A 523 -2.92 22.95 1.88
CA GLY A 523 -2.98 21.50 1.91
C GLY A 523 -2.97 20.86 0.51
N PHE A 524 -3.67 21.46 -0.46
CA PHE A 524 -3.71 20.99 -1.85
C PHE A 524 -2.34 21.05 -2.54
N ARG A 525 -1.61 22.14 -2.36
CA ARG A 525 -0.26 22.33 -2.91
C ARG A 525 0.75 21.29 -2.41
N GLY A 526 0.51 20.71 -1.24
CA GLY A 526 1.32 19.60 -0.71
C GLY A 526 1.01 18.24 -1.33
N ARG A 527 -0.04 18.14 -2.15
CA ARG A 527 -0.54 16.90 -2.76
C ARG A 527 -0.62 16.93 -4.26
N MET A 528 -0.82 18.09 -4.85
CA MET A 528 -0.83 18.23 -6.29
C MET A 528 -0.40 19.61 -6.79
N ASP A 529 0.03 19.66 -8.04
CA ASP A 529 0.26 20.91 -8.75
C ASP A 529 -1.04 21.73 -8.91
N THR A 530 -0.96 23.01 -8.55
CA THR A 530 -2.05 23.99 -8.68
C THR A 530 -1.70 25.06 -9.72
N ARG A 531 -2.71 25.73 -10.25
CA ARG A 531 -2.56 26.87 -11.19
C ARG A 531 -3.35 28.06 -10.68
N GLU A 532 -2.84 29.26 -10.94
CA GLU A 532 -3.56 30.51 -10.70
C GLU A 532 -4.37 30.92 -11.93
N ALA A 533 -5.53 31.53 -11.70
CA ALA A 533 -6.28 32.28 -12.71
C ALA A 533 -6.23 33.78 -12.40
N GLU A 534 -6.43 34.62 -13.41
CA GLU A 534 -6.67 36.04 -13.18
C GLU A 534 -7.97 36.22 -12.39
N PHE A 535 -7.88 36.86 -11.22
CA PHE A 535 -9.02 37.07 -10.34
C PHE A 535 -8.87 38.40 -9.59
N PRO A 536 -9.38 39.52 -10.14
CA PRO A 536 -9.16 40.86 -9.59
C PRO A 536 -9.63 41.04 -8.15
N ALA A 537 -10.70 40.34 -7.75
CA ALA A 537 -11.21 40.40 -6.38
C ALA A 537 -10.22 39.84 -5.33
N ALA A 538 -9.18 39.10 -5.74
CA ALA A 538 -8.15 38.58 -4.83
C ALA A 538 -7.43 39.70 -4.05
N ASP A 539 -7.34 40.92 -4.57
CA ASP A 539 -6.68 42.04 -3.88
C ASP A 539 -7.42 42.50 -2.61
N GLN A 540 -8.71 42.15 -2.48
CA GLN A 540 -9.50 42.39 -1.28
C GLN A 540 -9.13 41.44 -0.13
N ALA A 541 -8.48 40.31 -0.43
CA ALA A 541 -8.03 39.36 0.58
C ALA A 541 -6.69 39.80 1.22
N PRO A 542 -6.41 39.35 2.46
CA PRO A 542 -5.09 39.48 3.07
C PRO A 542 -3.99 38.97 2.14
N ALA A 543 -2.81 39.61 2.17
CA ALA A 543 -1.71 39.30 1.26
C ALA A 543 -1.35 37.80 1.23
N PHE A 544 -1.33 37.14 2.38
CA PHE A 544 -1.02 35.71 2.51
C PHE A 544 -2.05 34.78 1.84
N ALA A 545 -3.29 35.24 1.64
CA ALA A 545 -4.38 34.44 1.08
C ALA A 545 -4.60 34.64 -0.43
N ARG A 546 -4.03 35.68 -1.04
CA ARG A 546 -4.34 36.09 -2.43
C ARG A 546 -4.06 35.00 -3.46
N ARG A 547 -2.95 34.27 -3.29
CA ARG A 547 -2.61 33.13 -4.15
C ARG A 547 -3.67 32.03 -4.06
N ALA A 548 -4.03 31.63 -2.84
CA ALA A 548 -5.03 30.60 -2.62
C ALA A 548 -6.40 30.98 -3.22
N VAL A 549 -6.78 32.26 -3.16
CA VAL A 549 -8.00 32.77 -3.81
C VAL A 549 -7.94 32.59 -5.33
N ARG A 550 -6.82 32.95 -5.98
CA ARG A 550 -6.65 32.78 -7.43
C ARG A 550 -6.60 31.32 -7.86
N GLU A 551 -5.98 30.46 -7.07
CA GLU A 551 -5.97 29.00 -7.31
C GLU A 551 -7.38 28.41 -7.16
N SER A 552 -8.11 28.84 -6.13
CA SER A 552 -9.51 28.42 -5.92
C SER A 552 -10.43 28.87 -7.05
N ALA A 553 -10.20 30.06 -7.61
CA ALA A 553 -10.91 30.55 -8.79
C ALA A 553 -10.58 29.72 -10.04
N ALA A 554 -9.32 29.35 -10.24
CA ALA A 554 -8.91 28.48 -11.35
C ALA A 554 -9.59 27.10 -11.32
N LEU A 555 -9.86 26.58 -10.12
CA LEU A 555 -10.60 25.34 -9.89
C LEU A 555 -12.12 25.52 -9.92
N GLY A 556 -12.62 26.74 -10.15
CA GLY A 556 -14.05 27.06 -10.18
C GLY A 556 -14.75 26.88 -8.83
N LEU A 557 -14.02 26.99 -7.72
CA LEU A 557 -14.57 26.86 -6.36
C LEU A 557 -15.30 28.12 -5.90
N ILE A 558 -14.87 29.27 -6.41
CA ILE A 558 -15.40 30.59 -6.08
C ILE A 558 -15.63 31.41 -7.36
N ASP A 559 -16.50 32.40 -7.27
CA ASP A 559 -16.78 33.37 -8.33
C ASP A 559 -16.47 34.82 -7.88
N GLU A 560 -16.55 35.78 -8.81
CA GLU A 560 -16.22 37.19 -8.56
C GLU A 560 -17.06 37.87 -7.44
N LYS A 561 -18.17 37.26 -7.02
CA LYS A 561 -19.05 37.77 -5.96
C LYS A 561 -18.74 37.18 -4.58
N ALA A 562 -17.72 36.32 -4.48
CA ALA A 562 -17.32 35.69 -3.23
C ALA A 562 -16.97 36.72 -2.14
N GLY A 563 -17.65 36.63 -0.98
CA GLY A 563 -17.38 37.47 0.19
C GLY A 563 -16.10 37.06 0.92
N LEU A 564 -14.93 37.37 0.37
CA LEU A 564 -13.63 36.87 0.83
C LEU A 564 -13.32 37.15 2.32
N ASN A 565 -13.79 38.26 2.86
CA ASN A 565 -13.53 38.65 4.25
C ASN A 565 -14.71 38.38 5.19
N SER A 566 -15.77 37.73 4.71
CA SER A 566 -16.95 37.39 5.50
C SER A 566 -16.76 36.03 6.19
N PRO A 567 -17.34 35.82 7.39
CA PRO A 567 -17.43 34.50 8.02
C PRO A 567 -18.08 33.47 7.09
N VAL A 568 -17.55 32.25 7.09
CA VAL A 568 -18.09 31.13 6.30
C VAL A 568 -19.06 30.32 7.14
N LYS A 569 -20.20 29.93 6.57
CA LYS A 569 -21.13 28.98 7.20
C LYS A 569 -20.61 27.55 7.08
N ARG A 570 -20.89 26.71 8.07
CA ARG A 570 -20.49 25.29 8.10
C ARG A 570 -20.89 24.54 6.81
N GLY A 571 -22.13 24.71 6.35
CA GLY A 571 -22.63 24.04 5.13
C GLY A 571 -21.96 24.52 3.84
N ASP A 572 -21.60 25.79 3.75
CA ASP A 572 -20.86 26.34 2.61
C ASP A 572 -19.43 25.79 2.57
N ALA A 573 -18.76 25.72 3.72
CA ALA A 573 -17.44 25.13 3.84
C ALA A 573 -17.44 23.64 3.45
N ALA A 574 -18.41 22.86 3.94
CA ALA A 574 -18.53 21.44 3.60
C ALA A 574 -18.69 21.21 2.09
N ARG A 575 -19.57 21.98 1.43
CA ARG A 575 -19.72 21.92 -0.04
C ARG A 575 -18.44 22.30 -0.78
N LEU A 576 -17.77 23.35 -0.34
CA LEU A 576 -16.54 23.84 -0.98
C LEU A 576 -15.40 22.81 -0.82
N ILE A 577 -15.21 22.29 0.38
CA ILE A 577 -14.17 21.29 0.69
C ILE A 577 -14.47 19.96 0.00
N GLY A 578 -15.74 19.51 -0.01
CA GLY A 578 -16.14 18.24 -0.63
C GLY A 578 -15.86 18.20 -2.14
N ARG A 579 -15.93 19.34 -2.84
CA ARG A 579 -15.56 19.44 -4.27
C ARG A 579 -14.07 19.22 -4.55
N LEU A 580 -13.24 19.29 -3.51
CA LEU A 580 -11.80 19.13 -3.57
C LEU A 580 -11.30 17.86 -2.89
N ALA A 581 -12.18 17.03 -2.32
CA ALA A 581 -11.74 15.80 -1.69
C ALA A 581 -11.04 14.89 -2.70
N LEU A 582 -9.80 14.50 -2.39
CA LEU A 582 -8.95 13.62 -3.19
C LEU A 582 -9.16 12.16 -2.82
#